data_AF-A0A366JAA5-F1
#
_entry.id   AF-A0A366JAA5-F1
#
_cell.length_a   1.000
_cell.length_b   1.000
_cell.length_c   1.000
_cell.angle_alpha   90.00
_cell.angle_beta   90.00
_cell.angle_gamma   90.00
#
_symmetry.space_group_name_H-M   'P 1'
#
loop_
_entity.id
_entity.type
_entity.pdbx_description
1 polymer ?
#
loop_
_entity_poly.entity_id
_entity_poly.type
_entity_poly.pdbx_seq_one_letter_code
_entity_poly.pdbx_strand_id
1 'polypeptide(L)'
;MTNTSVGYAHLLERADIKALPYIELNPVRANMVAHPADYKWSSYRFHAQESLDLQSELWQPHELYLKLSRQQETRAKRYQALFKCHIPEEELGRIRSATHSDMALGNERFKEEIEKLTGRRVTPKKRGRKPSQMD
;
A
#
# COMPACT_ATOMS: atom_id res chain seq x y z
N MET A 1 13.93 25.30 -16.81
CA MET A 1 12.66 25.34 -16.05
C MET A 1 12.05 23.95 -16.13
N THR A 2 12.20 23.16 -15.07
CA THR A 2 11.96 21.72 -15.08
C THR A 2 10.46 21.42 -14.95
N ASN A 3 9.87 20.90 -16.03
CA ASN A 3 8.48 20.46 -16.11
C ASN A 3 8.18 19.17 -15.29
N THR A 4 9.02 18.89 -14.30
CA THR A 4 9.03 17.64 -13.53
C THR A 4 8.10 17.70 -12.31
N SER A 5 7.73 18.90 -11.83
CA SER A 5 6.98 19.06 -10.59
C SER A 5 5.48 18.71 -10.69
N VAL A 6 4.89 18.74 -11.88
CA VAL A 6 3.44 18.48 -12.07
C VAL A 6 3.14 16.97 -12.21
N GLY A 7 4.10 16.20 -12.74
CA GLY A 7 3.92 14.76 -12.97
C GLY A 7 3.88 13.92 -11.69
N TYR A 8 4.69 14.26 -10.69
CA TYR A 8 4.74 13.49 -9.42
C TYR A 8 3.54 13.75 -8.51
N ALA A 9 3.00 14.98 -8.51
CA ALA A 9 1.85 15.34 -7.67
C ALA A 9 0.60 14.51 -8.02
N HIS A 10 0.37 14.26 -9.31
CA HIS A 10 -0.80 13.50 -9.76
C HIS A 10 -0.73 12.00 -9.43
N LEU A 11 0.48 11.47 -9.18
CA LEU A 11 0.71 10.06 -8.84
C LEU A 11 0.55 9.80 -7.34
N LEU A 12 0.97 10.74 -6.48
CA LEU A 12 0.77 10.64 -5.03
C LEU A 12 -0.73 10.71 -4.64
N GLU A 13 -1.54 11.39 -5.45
CA GLU A 13 -3.01 11.43 -5.26
C GLU A 13 -3.71 10.08 -5.49
N ARG A 14 -3.03 9.08 -6.05
CA ARG A 14 -3.63 7.80 -6.46
C ARG A 14 -3.25 6.62 -5.58
N ALA A 15 -2.50 6.84 -4.50
CA ALA A 15 -2.26 5.79 -3.51
C ALA A 15 -3.60 5.37 -2.87
N ASP A 16 -3.78 4.06 -2.69
CA ASP A 16 -5.00 3.50 -2.12
C ASP A 16 -4.77 3.18 -0.64
N ILE A 17 -5.61 3.75 0.24
CA ILE A 17 -5.59 3.46 1.68
C ILE A 17 -5.78 1.96 1.97
N LYS A 18 -6.38 1.21 1.02
CA LYS A 18 -6.54 -0.26 1.09
C LYS A 18 -5.23 -1.03 1.01
N ALA A 19 -4.13 -0.41 0.60
CA ALA A 19 -2.80 -1.03 0.67
C ALA A 19 -2.26 -1.09 2.12
N LEU A 20 -2.75 -0.25 3.04
CA LEU A 20 -2.27 -0.25 4.42
C LEU A 20 -2.62 -1.54 5.17
N PRO A 21 -3.86 -2.06 5.16
CA PRO A 21 -4.13 -3.35 5.82
C PRO A 21 -3.29 -4.50 5.29
N TYR A 22 -2.87 -4.47 4.01
CA TYR A 22 -1.90 -5.44 3.51
C TYR A 22 -0.59 -5.36 4.32
N ILE A 23 0.02 -4.19 4.46
CA ILE A 23 1.29 -4.03 5.20
C ILE A 23 1.10 -4.36 6.68
N GLU A 24 0.06 -3.83 7.28
CA GLU A 24 -0.15 -3.86 8.74
C GLU A 24 -0.55 -5.25 9.26
N LEU A 25 -1.17 -6.08 8.41
CA LEU A 25 -1.46 -7.48 8.74
C LEU A 25 -0.31 -8.45 8.42
N ASN A 26 0.83 -7.99 7.88
CA ASN A 26 1.99 -8.86 7.65
C ASN A 26 2.44 -9.63 8.91
N PRO A 27 2.61 -8.98 10.08
CA PRO A 27 3.05 -9.67 11.30
C PRO A 27 2.05 -10.71 11.79
N VAL A 28 0.75 -10.45 11.61
CA VAL A 28 -0.33 -11.40 11.94
C VAL A 28 -0.27 -12.59 10.99
N ARG A 29 -0.17 -12.36 9.68
CA ARG A 29 -0.06 -13.45 8.68
C ARG A 29 1.21 -14.28 8.83
N ALA A 30 2.29 -13.70 9.33
CA ALA A 30 3.53 -14.39 9.66
C ALA A 30 3.47 -15.13 11.01
N ASN A 31 2.31 -15.13 11.70
CA ASN A 31 2.10 -15.71 13.02
C ASN A 31 3.06 -15.15 14.11
N MET A 32 3.52 -13.90 13.96
CA MET A 32 4.40 -13.25 14.93
C MET A 32 3.61 -12.63 16.09
N VAL A 33 2.39 -12.18 15.82
CA VAL A 33 1.48 -11.55 16.79
C VAL A 33 0.03 -11.92 16.48
N ALA A 34 -0.86 -11.82 17.46
CA ALA A 34 -2.29 -12.09 17.29
C ALA A 34 -3.05 -10.89 16.70
N HIS A 35 -2.65 -9.67 17.04
CA HIS A 35 -3.29 -8.44 16.55
C HIS A 35 -2.23 -7.46 15.99
N PRO A 36 -2.52 -6.69 14.93
CA PRO A 36 -1.54 -5.75 14.35
C PRO A 36 -1.03 -4.71 15.36
N ALA A 37 -1.85 -4.33 16.35
CA ALA A 37 -1.44 -3.42 17.43
C ALA A 37 -0.29 -3.97 18.30
N ASP A 38 -0.11 -5.29 18.37
CA ASP A 38 0.91 -5.93 19.21
C ASP A 38 2.30 -5.89 18.55
N TYR A 39 2.36 -5.61 17.24
CA TYR A 39 3.63 -5.49 16.53
C TYR A 39 4.20 -4.08 16.67
N LYS A 40 5.25 -3.95 17.49
CA LYS A 40 5.87 -2.66 17.84
C LYS A 40 6.50 -1.93 16.65
N TRP A 41 6.88 -2.65 15.60
CA TRP A 41 7.59 -2.11 14.43
C TRP A 41 6.64 -1.80 13.26
N SER A 42 5.48 -1.24 13.59
CA SER A 42 4.44 -0.85 12.65
C SER A 42 3.82 0.49 13.07
N SER A 43 3.32 1.26 12.11
CA SER A 43 2.61 2.52 12.37
C SER A 43 1.13 2.32 12.71
N TYR A 44 0.63 1.07 12.75
CA TYR A 44 -0.77 0.73 13.03
C TYR A 44 -1.27 1.43 14.29
N ARG A 45 -0.48 1.43 15.38
CA ARG A 45 -0.87 2.03 16.66
C ARG A 45 -1.16 3.53 16.55
N PHE A 46 -0.38 4.25 15.74
CA PHE A 46 -0.58 5.68 15.52
C PHE A 46 -1.78 5.97 14.60
N HIS A 47 -2.06 5.07 13.65
CA HIS A 47 -3.25 5.20 12.79
C HIS A 47 -4.55 4.82 13.52
N ALA A 48 -4.50 3.83 14.42
CA ALA A 48 -5.66 3.24 15.06
C ALA A 48 -6.03 3.85 16.42
N GLN A 49 -5.19 4.73 17.00
CA GLN A 49 -5.48 5.37 18.27
C GLN A 49 -6.62 6.41 18.16
N GLU A 50 -7.55 6.39 19.11
CA GLU A 50 -8.66 7.34 19.15
C GLU A 50 -8.29 8.64 19.88
N SER A 51 -7.30 8.59 20.79
CA SER A 51 -6.74 9.75 21.48
C SER A 51 -5.48 10.28 20.81
N LEU A 52 -4.99 11.42 21.29
CA LEU A 52 -3.73 12.04 20.85
C LEU A 52 -2.58 11.71 21.81
N ASP A 53 -2.72 10.70 22.68
CA ASP A 53 -1.76 10.43 23.74
C ASP A 53 -0.47 9.80 23.20
N LEU A 54 -0.56 8.99 22.14
CA LEU A 54 0.61 8.42 21.49
C LEU A 54 1.09 9.38 20.40
N GLN A 55 2.10 10.17 20.73
CA GLN A 55 2.80 11.03 19.77
C GLN A 55 4.17 10.47 19.44
N SER A 56 4.60 10.66 18.21
CA SER A 56 5.96 10.38 17.76
C SER A 56 6.36 11.45 16.76
N GLU A 57 7.48 12.11 17.00
CA GLU A 57 8.04 13.11 16.07
C GLU A 57 8.42 12.49 14.72
N LEU A 58 8.64 11.17 14.69
CA LEU A 58 8.98 10.40 13.49
C LEU A 58 7.75 9.95 12.69
N TRP A 59 6.54 10.15 13.23
CA TRP A 59 5.31 9.74 12.56
C TRP A 59 4.59 10.95 11.97
N GLN A 60 4.46 10.97 10.65
CA GLN A 60 3.69 11.96 9.90
C GLN A 60 2.56 11.26 9.14
N PRO A 61 1.29 11.55 9.45
CA PRO A 61 0.17 10.92 8.77
C PRO A 61 0.10 11.36 7.30
N HIS A 62 -0.02 10.38 6.39
CA HIS A 62 -0.24 10.66 4.98
C HIS A 62 -1.64 11.25 4.73
N GLU A 63 -1.79 12.08 3.69
CA GLU A 63 -3.06 12.76 3.38
C GLU A 63 -4.25 11.81 3.21
N LEU A 64 -4.02 10.63 2.65
CA LEU A 64 -5.08 9.61 2.48
C LEU A 64 -5.67 9.15 3.82
N TYR A 65 -4.83 9.03 4.85
CA TYR A 65 -5.30 8.72 6.19
C TYR A 65 -6.09 9.92 6.76
N LEU A 66 -5.59 11.14 6.58
CA LEU A 66 -6.28 12.36 7.01
C LEU A 66 -7.64 12.55 6.31
N LYS A 67 -7.77 12.12 5.05
CA LYS A 67 -9.04 12.13 4.29
C LYS A 67 -10.09 11.18 4.87
N LEU A 68 -9.73 10.20 5.70
CA LEU A 68 -10.70 9.32 6.34
C LEU A 68 -11.63 10.07 7.28
N SER A 69 -11.16 11.10 7.99
CA SER A 69 -12.00 12.04 8.75
C SER A 69 -11.15 13.20 9.29
N ARG A 70 -11.77 14.36 9.50
CA ARG A 70 -11.14 15.49 10.19
C ARG A 70 -10.95 15.23 11.70
N GLN A 71 -11.85 14.47 12.31
CA GLN A 71 -11.80 14.15 13.74
C GLN A 71 -10.95 12.90 14.00
N GLN A 72 -10.00 12.96 14.94
CA GLN A 72 -9.07 11.87 15.27
C GLN A 72 -9.80 10.56 15.60
N GLU A 73 -10.73 10.61 16.55
CA GLU A 73 -11.49 9.43 16.98
C GLU A 73 -12.24 8.76 15.82
N THR A 74 -12.95 9.55 15.01
CA THR A 74 -13.66 9.02 13.83
C THR A 74 -12.70 8.48 12.78
N ARG A 75 -11.55 9.14 12.58
CA ARG A 75 -10.52 8.71 11.64
C ARG A 75 -9.92 7.36 12.05
N ALA A 76 -9.61 7.20 13.32
CA ALA A 76 -9.13 5.97 13.91
C ALA A 76 -10.14 4.82 13.77
N LYS A 77 -11.42 5.06 14.10
CA LYS A 77 -12.50 4.08 13.92
C LYS A 77 -12.65 3.64 12.47
N ARG A 78 -12.61 4.58 11.52
CA ARG A 78 -12.65 4.30 10.08
C ARG A 78 -11.43 3.51 9.61
N TYR A 79 -10.25 3.85 10.12
CA TYR A 79 -9.02 3.11 9.84
C TYR A 79 -9.08 1.68 10.37
N GLN A 80 -9.48 1.47 11.63
CA GLN A 80 -9.69 0.14 12.22
C GLN A 80 -10.73 -0.67 11.42
N ALA A 81 -11.78 -0.03 10.91
CA ALA A 81 -12.79 -0.70 10.10
C ALA A 81 -12.24 -1.27 8.78
N LEU A 82 -11.13 -0.76 8.26
CA LEU A 82 -10.46 -1.33 7.07
C LEU A 82 -10.01 -2.77 7.29
N PHE A 83 -9.78 -3.16 8.55
CA PHE A 83 -9.31 -4.50 8.94
C PHE A 83 -10.46 -5.48 9.23
N LYS A 84 -11.69 -4.96 9.40
CA LYS A 84 -12.89 -5.79 9.58
C LYS A 84 -13.35 -6.41 8.27
N CYS A 85 -13.08 -5.74 7.15
CA CYS A 85 -13.35 -6.26 5.81
C CYS A 85 -12.22 -7.19 5.39
N HIS A 86 -12.55 -8.44 5.06
CA HIS A 86 -11.60 -9.35 4.43
C HIS A 86 -11.19 -8.78 3.05
N ILE A 87 -9.89 -8.54 2.84
CA ILE A 87 -9.37 -8.27 1.50
C ILE A 87 -9.45 -9.61 0.74
N PRO A 88 -10.18 -9.68 -0.38
CA PRO A 88 -10.27 -10.92 -1.15
C PRO A 88 -8.88 -11.45 -1.52
N GLU A 89 -8.68 -12.77 -1.47
CA GLU A 89 -7.37 -13.38 -1.78
C GLU A 89 -6.88 -13.02 -3.18
N GLU A 90 -7.78 -12.82 -4.14
CA GLU A 90 -7.44 -12.34 -5.49
C GLU A 90 -6.75 -10.96 -5.44
N GLU A 91 -7.29 -10.02 -4.64
CA GLU A 91 -6.72 -8.69 -4.51
C GLU A 91 -5.37 -8.73 -3.78
N LEU A 92 -5.23 -9.58 -2.74
CA LEU A 92 -3.94 -9.84 -2.11
C LEU A 92 -2.92 -10.42 -3.10
N GLY A 93 -3.36 -11.32 -3.97
CA GLY A 93 -2.55 -11.88 -5.05
C GLY A 93 -2.07 -10.82 -6.03
N ARG A 94 -2.94 -9.87 -6.40
CA ARG A 94 -2.58 -8.72 -7.26
C ARG A 94 -1.54 -7.83 -6.61
N ILE A 95 -1.73 -7.46 -5.34
CA ILE A 95 -0.77 -6.65 -4.56
C ILE A 95 0.58 -7.37 -4.51
N ARG A 96 0.60 -8.65 -4.08
CA ARG A 96 1.82 -9.45 -3.98
C ARG A 96 2.55 -9.55 -5.32
N SER A 97 1.84 -9.90 -6.39
CA SER A 97 2.44 -10.06 -7.72
C SER A 97 3.08 -8.75 -8.19
N ALA A 98 2.38 -7.62 -8.02
CA ALA A 98 2.90 -6.30 -8.38
C ALA A 98 4.16 -5.96 -7.57
N THR A 99 4.12 -6.12 -6.24
CA THR A 99 5.27 -5.85 -5.36
C THR A 99 6.47 -6.76 -5.63
N HIS A 100 6.26 -8.06 -5.84
CA HIS A 100 7.35 -9.01 -6.08
C HIS A 100 8.02 -8.85 -7.44
N SER A 101 7.31 -8.31 -8.42
CA SER A 101 7.84 -8.14 -9.78
C SER A 101 8.26 -6.70 -10.08
N ASP A 102 8.16 -5.79 -9.11
CA ASP A 102 8.39 -4.34 -9.29
C ASP A 102 7.54 -3.76 -10.43
N MET A 103 6.28 -4.21 -10.51
CA MET A 103 5.31 -3.81 -11.54
C MET A 103 4.18 -2.97 -10.92
N ALA A 104 3.50 -2.17 -11.73
CA ALA A 104 2.43 -1.30 -11.23
C ALA A 104 1.16 -2.08 -10.90
N LEU A 105 0.60 -1.78 -9.72
CA LEU A 105 -0.73 -2.22 -9.31
C LEU A 105 -1.78 -1.23 -9.82
N GLY A 106 -2.79 -1.72 -10.54
CA GLY A 106 -3.85 -0.87 -11.10
C GLY A 106 -4.49 -1.49 -12.34
N ASN A 107 -5.36 -0.72 -13.00
CA ASN A 107 -5.93 -1.09 -14.30
C ASN A 107 -4.94 -0.78 -15.45
N GLU A 108 -5.23 -1.28 -16.66
CA GLU A 108 -4.33 -1.10 -17.81
C GLU A 108 -4.08 0.37 -18.16
N ARG A 109 -5.14 1.20 -18.13
CA ARG A 109 -5.00 2.65 -18.34
C ARG A 109 -3.99 3.28 -17.37
N PHE A 110 -4.08 2.94 -16.08
CA PHE A 110 -3.14 3.44 -15.08
C PHE A 110 -1.72 2.99 -15.39
N LYS A 111 -1.52 1.72 -15.74
CA LYS A 111 -0.19 1.19 -16.09
C LYS A 111 0.40 1.91 -17.30
N GLU A 112 -0.38 2.11 -18.36
CA GLU A 112 0.04 2.88 -19.53
C GLU A 112 0.43 4.32 -19.18
N GLU A 113 -0.33 4.98 -18.31
CA GLU A 113 0.01 6.32 -17.81
C GLU A 113 1.35 6.31 -17.05
N ILE A 114 1.59 5.31 -16.18
CA ILE A 114 2.87 5.17 -15.47
C ILE A 114 4.03 4.88 -16.42
N GLU A 115 3.87 4.00 -17.42
CA GLU A 115 4.95 3.71 -18.38
C GLU A 115 5.34 4.95 -19.17
N LYS A 116 4.34 5.73 -19.62
CA LYS A 116 4.58 7.01 -20.33
C LYS A 116 5.30 8.02 -19.44
N LEU A 117 4.92 8.12 -18.17
CA LEU A 117 5.49 9.09 -17.23
C LEU A 117 6.92 8.72 -16.80
N THR A 118 7.17 7.44 -16.56
CA THR A 118 8.46 6.97 -16.03
C THR A 118 9.47 6.60 -17.11
N GLY A 119 9.01 6.37 -18.35
CA GLY A 119 9.81 5.79 -19.43
C GLY A 119 10.26 4.35 -19.13
N ARG A 120 9.74 3.73 -18.07
CA ARG A 120 10.06 2.38 -17.65
C ARG A 120 8.86 1.47 -17.89
N ARG A 121 9.14 0.22 -18.21
CA ARG A 121 8.10 -0.81 -18.27
C ARG A 121 7.60 -1.09 -16.86
N VAL A 122 6.28 -1.09 -16.69
CA VAL A 122 5.59 -1.41 -15.42
C VAL A 122 4.58 -2.53 -15.57
N THR A 123 4.59 -3.20 -16.73
CA THR A 123 3.83 -4.42 -17.02
C THR A 123 4.75 -5.65 -17.19
N PRO A 124 4.35 -6.83 -16.68
CA PRO A 124 5.14 -8.04 -16.83
C PRO A 124 5.10 -8.55 -18.28
N LYS A 125 6.25 -9.00 -18.81
CA LYS A 125 6.30 -9.76 -20.06
C LYS A 125 5.98 -11.24 -19.81
N LYS A 126 5.53 -11.94 -20.85
CA LYS A 126 5.49 -13.42 -20.85
C LYS A 126 6.87 -13.94 -20.44
N ARG A 127 6.92 -14.81 -19.42
CA ARG A 127 8.16 -15.49 -19.01
C ARG A 127 8.71 -16.25 -20.22
N GLY A 128 10.03 -16.16 -20.43
CA GLY A 128 10.71 -16.92 -21.47
C GLY A 128 10.60 -18.43 -21.26
N ARG A 129 10.72 -19.20 -22.34
CA ARG A 129 10.78 -20.67 -22.28
C ARG A 129 12.01 -21.09 -21.47
N LYS A 130 11.86 -22.04 -20.53
CA LYS A 130 13.01 -22.64 -19.83
C LYS A 130 13.93 -23.32 -20.87
N PRO A 131 15.26 -23.11 -20.83
CA PRO A 131 16.17 -23.88 -21.66
C PRO A 131 16.00 -25.37 -21.33
N SER A 132 15.94 -26.23 -22.35
CA SER A 132 15.96 -27.67 -22.15
C SER A 132 17.28 -28.04 -21.48
N GLN A 133 17.25 -28.80 -20.40
CA GLN A 133 18.45 -29.45 -19.92
C GLN A 133 18.92 -30.39 -21.04
N MET A 134 20.14 -30.17 -21.52
CA MET A 134 20.85 -31.16 -22.29
C MET A 134 21.37 -32.18 -21.27
N ASP A 135 21.01 -33.45 -21.48
CA ASP A 135 21.47 -34.59 -20.69
C ASP A 135 23.00 -34.72 -20.67
#